data_AF-A0AAU9TES9-F1
#
_entry.id   AF-A0AAU9TES9-F1
#
_cell.length_a   1.000
_cell.length_b   1.000
_cell.length_c   1.000
_cell.angle_alpha   90.00
_cell.angle_beta   90.00
_cell.angle_gamma   90.00
#
_symmetry.space_group_name_H-M   'P 1'
#
loop_
_entity.id
_entity.type
_entity.pdbx_description
1 polymer ?
#
loop_
_entity_poly.entity_id
_entity_poly.type
_entity_poly.pdbx_seq_one_letter_code
_entity_poly.pdbx_strand_id
1 'polypeptide(L)'
;MTRIKALLLSTSHEWDPTHQLAILLVCLNSLTLFTEARSLVFSSGGEIKSAGCNRVVVEFENASSANNFIDSPLFLKLNYKIISPAFHITRMGIVKQIPIDWSMEEFLSSIKCSTPSCRAIKARRLNRKSVTDGKTEWLPTVVVTFINKTSGP
;
A
#
# COMPACT_ATOMS: atom_id res chain seq x y z
N MET A 1 16.69 -4.78 7.83
CA MET A 1 15.49 -4.28 8.53
C MET A 1 14.56 -3.62 7.52
N THR A 2 13.39 -4.18 7.27
CA THR A 2 12.42 -3.67 6.28
C THR A 2 11.53 -2.64 6.97
N ARG A 3 11.77 -1.34 6.73
CA ARG A 3 10.95 -0.26 7.28
C ARG A 3 9.61 -0.18 6.57
N ILE A 4 8.51 -0.07 7.32
CA ILE A 4 7.16 0.04 6.77
C ILE A 4 6.76 1.51 6.74
N LYS A 5 6.40 2.00 5.55
CA LYS A 5 5.98 3.38 5.35
C LYS A 5 4.46 3.48 5.35
N ALA A 6 3.91 4.44 6.07
CA ALA A 6 2.53 4.92 5.96
C ALA A 6 2.55 6.37 5.48
N LEU A 7 1.58 6.76 4.64
CA LEU A 7 1.41 8.13 4.16
C LEU A 7 0.20 8.75 4.84
N LEU A 8 0.40 9.85 5.56
CA LEU A 8 -0.66 10.69 6.10
C LEU A 8 -0.99 11.79 5.10
N LEU A 9 -2.27 11.99 4.81
CA LEU A 9 -2.79 13.04 3.95
C LEU A 9 -3.78 13.90 4.73
N SER A 10 -3.65 15.23 4.67
CA SER A 10 -4.74 16.14 5.07
C SER A 10 -5.73 16.31 3.92
N THR A 11 -7.03 16.30 4.22
CA THR A 11 -8.11 16.44 3.23
C THR A 11 -8.51 17.90 2.97
N SER A 12 -7.68 18.87 3.34
CA SER A 12 -7.99 20.28 3.16
C SER A 12 -7.93 20.70 1.68
N HIS A 13 -9.13 20.87 1.12
CA HIS A 13 -9.58 21.64 -0.06
C HIS A 13 -8.75 21.59 -1.37
N GLU A 14 -9.48 21.37 -2.46
CA GLU A 14 -9.02 21.36 -3.85
C GLU A 14 -8.26 22.65 -4.21
N TRP A 15 -7.18 22.48 -4.99
CA TRP A 15 -6.13 23.46 -5.27
C TRP A 15 -6.54 24.41 -6.41
N ASP A 16 -6.65 25.72 -6.14
CA ASP A 16 -6.78 26.77 -7.15
C ASP A 16 -5.43 27.51 -7.31
N PRO A 17 -4.78 27.47 -8.49
CA PRO A 17 -3.44 28.04 -8.72
C PRO A 17 -3.34 29.57 -8.63
N THR A 18 -4.44 30.31 -8.55
CA THR A 18 -4.43 31.76 -8.83
C THR A 18 -4.09 32.69 -7.67
N HIS A 19 -4.00 32.20 -6.43
CA HIS A 19 -3.81 33.08 -5.26
C HIS A 19 -2.51 32.82 -4.48
N GLN A 20 -1.63 33.83 -4.40
CA GLN A 20 -0.40 33.81 -3.57
C GLN A 20 -0.67 33.54 -2.08
N LEU A 21 -1.85 33.92 -1.56
CA LEU A 21 -2.28 33.61 -0.19
C LEU A 21 -2.51 32.10 0.03
N ALA A 22 -2.85 31.33 -1.02
CA ALA A 22 -3.05 29.89 -0.92
C ALA A 22 -1.73 29.14 -0.65
N ILE A 23 -0.60 29.63 -1.18
CA ILE A 23 0.72 29.01 -0.97
C ILE A 23 1.14 29.13 0.50
N LEU A 24 0.91 30.30 1.12
CA LEU A 24 1.26 30.54 2.53
C LEU A 24 0.37 29.71 3.48
N LEU A 25 -0.93 29.58 3.16
CA LEU A 25 -1.88 28.74 3.89
C LEU A 25 -1.52 27.24 3.78
N VAL A 26 -1.08 26.79 2.60
CA VAL A 26 -0.62 25.41 2.37
C VAL A 26 0.67 25.10 3.13
N CYS A 27 1.62 26.03 3.18
CA CYS A 27 2.86 25.87 3.96
C CYS A 27 2.59 25.84 5.47
N LEU A 28 1.69 26.68 5.97
CA LEU A 28 1.24 26.66 7.38
C LEU A 28 0.49 25.37 7.73
N ASN A 29 -0.38 24.89 6.85
CA ASN A 29 -1.06 23.60 7.01
C ASN A 29 -0.09 22.42 6.97
N SER A 30 0.95 22.48 6.14
CA SER A 30 2.00 21.45 6.09
C SER A 30 2.85 21.42 7.36
N LEU A 31 3.20 22.58 7.93
CA LEU A 31 3.95 22.69 9.18
C LEU A 31 3.12 22.23 10.39
N THR A 32 1.85 22.61 10.46
CA THR A 32 0.93 22.18 11.53
C THR A 32 0.63 20.68 11.45
N LEU A 33 0.41 20.15 10.24
CA LEU A 33 0.32 18.70 10.01
C LEU A 33 1.57 17.98 10.51
N PHE A 34 2.76 18.52 10.22
CA PHE A 34 4.02 17.91 10.61
C PHE A 34 4.22 17.94 12.13
N THR A 35 3.87 19.03 12.81
CA THR A 35 4.00 19.13 14.28
C THR A 35 2.96 18.29 15.01
N GLU A 36 1.71 18.26 14.56
CA GLU A 36 0.65 17.41 15.13
C GLU A 36 0.93 15.92 14.87
N ALA A 37 1.33 15.56 13.65
CA ALA A 37 1.72 14.19 13.35
C ALA A 37 2.93 13.77 14.18
N ARG A 38 3.87 14.68 14.47
CA ARG A 38 5.06 14.38 15.28
C ARG A 38 4.73 14.00 16.71
N SER A 39 3.78 14.68 17.37
CA SER A 39 3.37 14.29 18.71
C SER A 39 2.70 12.92 18.74
N LEU A 40 1.81 12.65 17.77
CA LEU A 40 1.08 11.39 17.65
C LEU A 40 2.01 10.20 17.29
N VAL A 41 2.95 10.41 16.38
CA VAL A 41 3.88 9.37 15.91
C VAL A 41 4.92 9.04 16.97
N PHE A 42 5.40 10.04 17.72
CA PHE A 42 6.37 9.81 18.80
C PHE A 42 5.85 8.81 19.84
N SER A 43 4.56 8.88 20.19
CA SER A 43 3.92 7.91 21.09
C SER A 43 3.83 6.49 20.52
N SER A 44 3.87 6.34 19.19
CA SER A 44 3.76 5.04 18.48
C SER A 44 5.11 4.44 18.05
N GLY A 45 6.23 5.11 18.34
CA GLY A 45 7.58 4.64 18.01
C GLY A 45 7.92 4.71 16.51
N GLY A 46 7.32 5.65 15.76
CA GLY A 46 7.62 5.87 14.34
C GLY A 46 8.57 7.04 14.09
N GLU A 47 9.23 7.03 12.93
CA GLU A 47 10.02 8.15 12.41
C GLU A 47 9.18 8.93 11.38
N ILE A 48 9.11 10.25 11.48
CA ILE A 48 8.40 11.10 10.52
C ILE A 48 9.37 11.70 9.50
N LYS A 49 8.96 11.65 8.23
CA LYS A 49 9.63 12.32 7.11
C LYS A 49 8.61 13.12 6.31
N SER A 50 8.96 14.34 5.93
CA SER A 50 8.12 15.14 5.03
C SER A 50 8.11 14.50 3.64
N ALA A 51 6.92 14.32 3.06
CA ALA A 51 6.73 13.71 1.74
C ALA A 51 6.31 14.74 0.66
N GLY A 52 6.04 15.98 1.06
CA GLY A 52 5.52 17.05 0.21
C GLY A 52 4.42 17.87 0.90
N CYS A 53 3.77 18.76 0.14
CA CYS A 53 2.69 19.61 0.66
C CYS A 53 1.54 18.75 1.21
N ASN A 54 1.19 18.94 2.48
CA ASN A 54 0.11 18.24 3.17
C ASN A 54 0.28 16.71 3.20
N ARG A 55 1.53 16.22 3.11
CA ARG A 55 1.84 14.78 3.14
C ARG A 55 3.01 14.49 4.07
N VAL A 56 2.80 13.52 4.95
CA VAL A 56 3.83 13.04 5.86
C VAL A 56 4.01 11.54 5.68
N VAL A 57 5.26 11.08 5.55
CA VAL A 57 5.59 9.67 5.63
C VAL A 57 5.92 9.34 7.09
N VAL A 58 5.30 8.28 7.59
CA VAL A 58 5.65 7.68 8.87
C VAL A 58 6.32 6.33 8.61
N GLU A 59 7.53 6.16 9.11
CA GLU A 59 8.31 4.93 9.04
C GLU A 59 8.25 4.21 10.39
N PHE A 60 7.84 2.93 10.37
CA PHE A 60 7.85 2.08 11.54
C PHE A 60 8.91 0.99 11.40
N GLU A 61 9.54 0.65 12.53
CA GLU A 61 10.47 -0.49 12.60
C GLU A 61 9.73 -1.83 12.60
N ASN A 62 8.52 -1.85 13.17
CA ASN A 62 7.70 -3.05 13.36
C ASN A 62 6.38 -2.97 12.59
N ALA A 63 5.98 -4.09 11.98
CA ALA A 63 4.68 -4.20 11.32
C ALA A 63 3.51 -4.01 12.28
N SER A 64 3.61 -4.57 13.50
CA SER A 64 2.58 -4.42 14.52
C SER A 64 2.34 -2.95 14.89
N SER A 65 3.40 -2.15 15.06
CA SER A 65 3.29 -0.72 15.34
C SER A 65 2.64 0.05 14.19
N ALA A 66 3.01 -0.27 12.94
CA ALA A 66 2.39 0.35 11.76
C ALA A 66 0.89 0.03 11.66
N ASN A 67 0.49 -1.21 11.95
CA ASN A 67 -0.92 -1.61 11.91
C ASN A 67 -1.73 -0.89 12.99
N ASN A 68 -1.26 -0.91 14.24
CA ASN A 68 -1.90 -0.22 15.35
C ASN A 68 -2.03 1.29 15.09
N PHE A 69 -1.07 1.87 14.37
CA PHE A 69 -1.10 3.26 13.97
C PHE A 69 -2.18 3.56 12.92
N ILE A 70 -2.34 2.69 11.93
CA ILE A 70 -3.39 2.81 10.89
C ILE A 70 -4.78 2.72 11.53
N ASP A 71 -4.96 1.84 12.50
CA ASP A 71 -6.26 1.57 13.14
C ASP A 71 -6.60 2.58 14.25
N SER A 72 -5.74 3.57 14.50
CA SER A 72 -5.94 4.55 15.57
C SER A 72 -7.11 5.50 15.26
N PRO A 73 -8.12 5.60 16.14
CA PRO A 73 -9.30 6.44 15.93
C PRO A 73 -8.98 7.95 15.99
N LEU A 74 -7.76 8.32 16.41
CA LEU A 74 -7.33 9.72 16.50
C LEU A 74 -7.29 10.39 15.14
N PHE A 75 -6.91 9.65 14.08
CA PHE A 75 -6.80 10.20 12.73
C PHE A 75 -8.16 10.41 12.07
N LEU A 76 -9.14 9.57 12.40
CA LEU A 76 -10.53 9.76 11.98
C LEU A 76 -11.12 11.05 12.56
N LYS A 77 -10.81 11.39 13.81
CA LYS A 77 -11.25 12.63 14.46
C LYS A 77 -10.63 13.89 13.84
N LEU A 78 -9.42 13.77 13.31
CA LEU A 78 -8.65 14.87 12.73
C LEU A 78 -8.79 14.98 11.20
N ASN A 79 -9.70 14.21 10.58
CA ASN A 79 -9.88 14.15 9.12
C ASN A 79 -8.59 13.83 8.33
N TYR A 80 -7.66 13.10 8.94
CA TYR A 80 -6.46 12.64 8.27
C TYR A 80 -6.68 11.28 7.63
N LYS A 81 -6.27 11.14 6.36
CA LYS A 81 -6.31 9.87 5.65
C LYS A 81 -4.96 9.19 5.72
N ILE A 82 -4.91 8.02 6.34
CA ILE A 82 -3.72 7.16 6.34
C ILE A 82 -3.80 6.18 5.17
N ILE A 83 -2.72 6.07 4.41
CA ILE A 83 -2.59 5.12 3.30
C ILE A 83 -1.30 4.33 3.46
N SER A 84 -1.42 3.00 3.49
CA SER A 84 -0.28 2.11 3.31
C SER A 84 0.01 1.96 1.81
N PRO A 85 1.23 2.29 1.32
CA PRO A 85 1.56 2.15 -0.09
C PRO A 85 1.40 0.71 -0.57
N ALA A 86 0.75 0.54 -1.73
CA ALA A 86 0.37 -0.78 -2.24
C ALA A 86 1.55 -1.77 -2.36
N PHE A 87 2.75 -1.29 -2.66
CA PHE A 87 3.95 -2.14 -2.78
C PHE A 87 4.44 -2.72 -1.44
N HIS A 88 4.08 -2.12 -0.30
CA HIS A 88 4.42 -2.68 1.01
C HIS A 88 3.50 -3.81 1.42
N ILE A 89 2.23 -3.76 1.02
CA ILE A 89 1.19 -4.71 1.43
C ILE A 89 0.88 -5.78 0.38
N THR A 90 1.33 -5.60 -0.87
CA THR A 90 1.11 -6.58 -1.95
C THR A 90 2.37 -7.39 -2.27
N ARG A 91 2.17 -8.64 -2.67
CA ARG A 91 3.20 -9.54 -3.17
C ARG A 91 2.70 -10.21 -4.44
N MET A 92 3.59 -10.48 -5.37
CA MET A 92 3.25 -11.11 -6.64
C MET A 92 3.98 -12.45 -6.75
N GLY A 93 3.23 -13.49 -7.10
CA GLY A 93 3.75 -14.84 -7.34
C GLY A 93 3.48 -15.28 -8.77
N ILE A 94 4.35 -16.13 -9.30
CA ILE A 94 4.16 -16.78 -10.61
C ILE A 94 3.77 -18.23 -10.36
N VAL A 95 2.66 -18.67 -10.94
CA VAL A 95 2.21 -20.05 -10.94
C VAL A 95 2.34 -20.59 -12.37
N LYS A 96 2.96 -21.76 -12.50
CA LYS A 96 3.19 -22.44 -13.78
C LYS A 96 2.21 -23.61 -13.92
N GLN A 97 2.06 -24.11 -15.14
CA GLN A 97 1.30 -25.33 -15.44
C GLN A 97 -0.19 -25.23 -15.07
N ILE A 98 -0.81 -24.06 -15.26
CA ILE A 98 -2.26 -23.90 -15.10
C ILE A 98 -2.95 -24.20 -16.44
N PRO A 99 -3.95 -25.10 -16.45
CA PRO A 99 -4.74 -25.41 -17.64
C PRO A 99 -5.27 -24.14 -18.31
N ILE A 100 -5.31 -24.12 -19.65
CA ILE A 100 -5.80 -22.97 -20.41
C ILE A 100 -7.31 -22.79 -20.23
N ASP A 101 -8.02 -23.88 -19.98
CA ASP A 101 -9.47 -23.92 -19.86
C ASP A 101 -10.00 -23.27 -18.58
N TRP A 102 -9.12 -23.01 -17.59
CA TRP A 102 -9.51 -22.33 -16.35
C TRP A 102 -9.64 -20.83 -16.56
N SER A 103 -10.80 -20.29 -16.18
CA SER A 103 -11.00 -18.85 -16.04
C SER A 103 -10.15 -18.30 -14.88
N MET A 104 -9.81 -17.02 -14.96
CA MET A 104 -8.96 -16.40 -13.93
C MET A 104 -9.74 -16.19 -12.62
N GLU A 105 -11.06 -16.05 -12.72
CA GLU A 105 -12.01 -15.90 -11.62
C GLU A 105 -12.13 -17.21 -10.83
N GLU A 106 -12.33 -18.34 -11.52
CA GLU A 106 -12.35 -19.67 -10.90
C GLU A 106 -10.98 -19.98 -10.27
N PHE A 107 -9.90 -19.70 -11.00
CA PHE A 107 -8.56 -19.88 -10.47
C PHE A 107 -8.33 -19.07 -9.20
N LEU A 108 -8.70 -17.78 -9.18
CA LEU A 108 -8.60 -16.95 -7.98
C LEU A 108 -9.40 -17.51 -6.81
N SER A 109 -10.62 -18.00 -7.06
CA SER A 109 -11.48 -18.59 -6.02
C SER A 109 -10.91 -19.88 -5.43
N SER A 110 -10.11 -20.62 -6.20
CA SER A 110 -9.48 -21.87 -5.75
C SER A 110 -8.27 -21.65 -4.84
N ILE A 111 -7.68 -20.45 -4.84
CA ILE A 111 -6.47 -20.14 -4.06
C ILE A 111 -6.82 -20.02 -2.58
N LYS A 112 -6.32 -20.96 -1.79
CA LYS A 112 -6.40 -20.90 -0.32
C LYS A 112 -5.08 -20.40 0.24
N CYS A 113 -5.13 -19.32 1.01
CA CYS A 113 -3.98 -18.83 1.75
C CYS A 113 -3.89 -19.54 3.11
N SER A 114 -2.68 -19.91 3.55
CA SER A 114 -2.49 -20.56 4.86
C SER A 114 -2.78 -19.62 6.03
N THR A 115 -2.68 -18.31 5.80
CA THR A 115 -2.84 -17.28 6.82
C THR A 115 -4.12 -16.48 6.54
N PRO A 116 -4.98 -16.22 7.55
CA PRO A 116 -6.23 -15.48 7.36
C PRO A 116 -6.03 -14.02 6.92
N SER A 117 -4.84 -13.45 7.18
CA SER A 117 -4.46 -12.10 6.76
C SER A 117 -4.13 -11.99 5.27
N CYS A 118 -3.96 -13.12 4.57
CA CYS A 118 -3.53 -13.15 3.18
C CYS A 118 -4.72 -13.41 2.25
N ARG A 119 -4.85 -12.60 1.20
CA ARG A 119 -5.90 -12.75 0.18
C ARG A 119 -5.34 -12.56 -1.22
N ALA A 120 -5.70 -13.45 -2.15
CA ALA A 120 -5.46 -13.21 -3.57
C ALA A 120 -6.45 -12.14 -4.08
N ILE A 121 -5.95 -11.05 -4.66
CA ILE A 121 -6.79 -9.97 -5.22
C ILE A 121 -6.97 -10.15 -6.72
N LYS A 122 -5.90 -10.52 -7.42
CA LYS A 122 -5.86 -10.47 -8.87
C LYS A 122 -5.01 -11.59 -9.42
N ALA A 123 -5.48 -12.23 -10.48
CA ALA A 123 -4.69 -13.16 -11.27
C ALA A 123 -4.72 -12.70 -12.72
N ARG A 124 -3.62 -12.89 -13.43
CA ARG A 124 -3.52 -12.59 -14.87
C ARG A 124 -2.69 -13.66 -15.57
N ARG A 125 -3.17 -14.12 -16.72
CA ARG A 125 -2.42 -15.03 -17.59
C ARG A 125 -1.40 -14.23 -18.40
N LEU A 126 -0.17 -14.75 -18.49
CA LEU A 126 0.94 -14.22 -19.25
C LEU A 126 1.58 -15.36 -20.04
N ASN A 127 2.04 -15.07 -21.25
CA ASN A 127 2.82 -16.04 -22.03
C ASN A 127 4.30 -15.81 -21.77
N ARG A 128 4.98 -16.82 -21.22
CA ARG A 128 6.43 -16.79 -20.99
C ARG A 128 7.14 -17.45 -22.14
N LYS A 129 8.17 -16.78 -22.67
CA LYS A 129 9.11 -17.38 -23.61
C LYS A 129 9.92 -18.48 -22.90
N SER A 130 9.87 -19.70 -23.42
CA SER A 130 10.72 -20.82 -23.02
C SER A 130 11.62 -21.18 -24.19
N VAL A 131 12.87 -21.49 -23.91
CA VAL A 131 13.81 -22.02 -24.90
C VAL A 131 14.21 -23.40 -24.43
N THR A 132 13.77 -24.42 -25.17
CA THR A 132 14.10 -25.82 -24.91
C THR A 132 14.61 -26.40 -26.23
N ASP A 133 15.80 -27.00 -26.20
CA ASP A 133 16.47 -27.60 -27.37
C ASP A 133 16.54 -26.68 -28.60
N GLY A 134 16.87 -25.41 -28.38
CA GLY A 134 17.00 -24.40 -29.45
C GLY A 134 15.68 -23.93 -30.06
N LYS A 135 14.53 -24.49 -29.67
CA LYS A 135 13.19 -24.05 -30.08
C LYS A 135 12.61 -23.07 -29.07
N THR A 136 12.01 -22.01 -29.58
CA THR A 136 11.29 -21.02 -28.78
C THR A 136 9.83 -21.41 -28.70
N GLU A 137 9.33 -21.65 -27.48
CA GLU A 137 7.94 -21.96 -27.21
C GLU A 137 7.34 -20.94 -26.24
N TRP A 138 6.07 -20.56 -26.45
CA TRP A 138 5.34 -19.65 -25.57
C TRP A 138 4.46 -20.46 -24.63
N LEU A 139 4.86 -20.55 -23.37
CA LEU A 139 4.14 -21.32 -22.36
C LEU A 139 3.23 -20.40 -21.52
N PRO A 140 1.97 -20.79 -21.26
CA PRO A 140 1.09 -20.03 -20.40
C PRO A 140 1.59 -20.09 -18.95
N THR A 141 1.60 -18.93 -18.32
CA THR A 141 1.92 -18.72 -16.90
C THR A 141 0.90 -17.80 -16.28
N VAL A 142 0.69 -17.88 -14.98
CA VAL A 142 -0.23 -16.98 -14.28
C VAL A 142 0.54 -16.19 -13.24
N VAL A 143 0.29 -14.89 -13.20
CA VAL A 143 0.76 -14.02 -12.14
C VAL A 143 -0.38 -13.74 -11.19
N VAL A 144 -0.17 -14.02 -9.92
CA VAL A 144 -1.13 -13.76 -8.84
C VAL A 144 -0.62 -12.65 -7.95
N THR A 145 -1.46 -11.66 -7.69
CA THR A 145 -1.22 -10.61 -6.71
C THR A 145 -1.96 -10.96 -5.42
N PHE A 146 -1.18 -11.11 -4.36
CA PHE A 146 -1.62 -11.29 -3.00
C PHE A 146 -1.55 -9.96 -2.26
N ILE A 147 -2.48 -9.75 -1.34
CA ILE A 147 -2.39 -8.70 -0.32
C ILE A 147 -2.27 -9.37 1.04
N ASN A 148 -1.42 -8.80 1.88
CA ASN A 148 -1.46 -9.09 3.30
C ASN A 148 -2.26 -7.96 3.95
N LYS A 149 -3.54 -8.22 4.22
CA LYS A 149 -4.36 -7.38 5.09
C LYS A 149 -4.07 -7.77 6.52
N THR A 150 -3.37 -6.91 7.23
CA THR A 150 -3.35 -6.95 8.69
C THR A 150 -4.72 -6.47 9.17
N SER A 151 -5.50 -7.35 9.79
CA SER A 151 -6.82 -7.05 10.39
C SER A 151 -6.68 -6.00 11.51
N GLY A 152 -7.62 -5.07 11.72
CA GLY A 152 -9.01 -5.00 11.24
C GLY A 152 -9.79 -3.79 11.82
N PRO A 153 -11.14 -3.76 11.80
CA PRO A 153 -12.11 -4.72 11.26
C PRO A 153 -12.40 -4.58 9.75
#